data_AF-M8BT74-F1
#
_entry.id   AF-M8BT74-F1
#
_cell.length_a   1.000
_cell.length_b   1.000
_cell.length_c   1.000
_cell.angle_alpha   90.00
_cell.angle_beta   90.00
_cell.angle_gamma   90.00
#
_symmetry.space_group_name_H-M   'P 1'
#
loop_
_entity.id
_entity.type
_entity.pdbx_description
1 polymer ?
#
loop_
_entity_poly.entity_id
_entity_poly.type
_entity_poly.pdbx_seq_one_letter_code
_entity_poly.pdbx_strand_id
1 'polypeptide(L)'
;MAIKSTLQCVVFLMALITTHLIPPADADAGSPKVALASILPALDAHESQYYVSLVGISLDAKRLTRIRPEMFARRRGGQGGCVIDPGTPLTVLAREAYRVVEDAVWSDLRRNRAERIQRQGYGLCVRKTAEIKRHLQSLSFHFAEETARLVVKPEELFTAVEGRLHGPALCFAMSPGERTVIGALQQVDTRFVYDLKDAKLSFASEPCSQDTAGVD
;
A
#
# COMPACT_ATOMS: atom_id res chain seq x y z
N MET A 1 -14.89 5.65 -14.35
CA MET A 1 -14.57 4.36 -15.01
C MET A 1 -13.43 3.64 -14.30
N ALA A 2 -12.33 4.32 -13.93
CA ALA A 2 -11.22 3.74 -13.16
C ALA A 2 -11.63 3.05 -11.83
N ILE A 3 -12.45 3.69 -10.99
CA ILE A 3 -12.84 3.14 -9.67
C ILE A 3 -13.61 1.79 -9.78
N LYS A 4 -14.35 1.57 -10.88
CA LYS A 4 -15.04 0.29 -11.11
C LYS A 4 -14.07 -0.83 -11.47
N SER A 5 -12.99 -0.55 -12.19
CA SER A 5 -11.95 -1.55 -12.48
C SER A 5 -10.99 -1.75 -11.29
N THR A 6 -10.76 -0.71 -10.48
CA THR A 6 -9.96 -0.77 -9.23
C THR A 6 -10.59 -1.70 -8.19
N LEU A 7 -11.93 -1.71 -8.05
CA LEU A 7 -12.61 -2.67 -7.19
C LEU A 7 -12.58 -4.09 -7.77
N GLN A 8 -12.63 -4.26 -9.10
CA GLN A 8 -12.71 -5.59 -9.72
C GLN A 8 -11.49 -6.46 -9.38
N CYS A 9 -10.28 -5.88 -9.31
CA CYS A 9 -9.04 -6.62 -9.03
C CYS A 9 -8.88 -6.98 -7.54
N VAL A 10 -9.19 -6.05 -6.62
CA VAL A 10 -9.15 -6.30 -5.17
C VAL A 10 -10.30 -7.24 -4.73
N VAL A 11 -11.46 -7.16 -5.38
CA VAL A 11 -12.64 -8.01 -5.10
C VAL A 11 -12.48 -9.41 -5.69
N PHE A 12 -11.76 -9.61 -6.80
CA PHE A 12 -11.48 -10.96 -7.31
C PHE A 12 -10.71 -11.81 -6.28
N LEU A 13 -9.84 -11.18 -5.47
CA LEU A 13 -9.15 -11.87 -4.37
C LEU A 13 -10.08 -12.23 -3.20
N MET A 14 -11.09 -11.42 -2.89
CA MET A 14 -12.08 -11.74 -1.86
C MET A 14 -13.00 -12.90 -2.27
N ALA A 15 -13.26 -13.08 -3.57
CA ALA A 15 -14.08 -14.18 -4.09
C ALA A 15 -13.36 -15.54 -4.18
N LEU A 16 -12.02 -15.56 -4.18
CA LEU A 16 -11.22 -16.78 -4.31
C LEU A 16 -10.83 -17.45 -2.98
N ILE A 17 -11.25 -16.90 -1.83
CA ILE A 17 -11.02 -17.54 -0.53
C ILE A 17 -11.84 -18.84 -0.38
N THR A 18 -12.82 -19.08 -1.25
CA THR A 18 -13.53 -20.36 -1.32
C THR A 18 -13.26 -21.04 -2.64
N THR A 19 -12.56 -22.17 -2.55
CA THR A 19 -12.30 -23.20 -3.58
C THR A 19 -11.17 -22.96 -4.57
N HIS A 20 -10.11 -23.74 -4.31
CA HIS A 20 -9.09 -24.29 -5.22
C HIS A 20 -7.86 -23.43 -5.52
N LEU A 21 -6.73 -23.99 -5.06
CA LEU A 21 -5.37 -23.81 -5.54
C LEU A 21 -5.35 -23.45 -7.03
N ILE A 22 -5.12 -22.17 -7.32
CA ILE A 22 -4.59 -21.78 -8.62
C ILE A 22 -3.16 -22.35 -8.64
N PRO A 23 -2.84 -23.31 -9.53
CA PRO A 23 -1.47 -23.79 -9.64
C PRO A 23 -0.55 -22.61 -9.94
N PRO A 24 0.70 -22.61 -9.44
CA PRO A 24 1.67 -21.62 -9.86
C PRO A 24 1.72 -21.66 -11.39
N ALA A 25 1.42 -20.53 -12.03
CA ALA A 25 1.62 -20.40 -13.47
C ALA A 25 3.06 -20.82 -13.79
N ASP A 26 3.21 -21.61 -14.86
CA ASP A 26 4.47 -22.23 -15.26
C ASP A 26 5.64 -21.23 -15.17
N ALA A 27 6.73 -21.68 -14.55
CA ALA A 27 7.94 -20.90 -14.39
C ALA A 27 8.61 -20.68 -15.75
N ASP A 28 8.17 -19.65 -16.47
CA ASP A 28 8.93 -19.09 -17.58
C ASP A 28 10.09 -18.23 -17.06
N ALA A 29 11.15 -18.13 -17.85
CA ALA A 29 12.37 -17.38 -17.57
C ALA A 29 12.09 -15.86 -17.57
N GLY A 30 11.52 -15.39 -16.47
CA GLY A 30 11.08 -14.00 -16.28
C GLY A 30 10.10 -13.84 -15.11
N SER A 31 9.94 -14.87 -14.26
CA SER A 31 8.97 -14.89 -13.18
C SER A 31 9.10 -13.66 -12.26
N PRO A 32 7.97 -13.04 -11.88
CA PRO A 32 8.00 -11.87 -11.02
C PRO A 32 8.69 -12.23 -9.70
N LYS A 33 9.64 -11.39 -9.28
CA LYS A 33 10.39 -11.59 -8.04
C LYS A 33 9.41 -11.62 -6.85
N VAL A 34 9.20 -12.80 -6.29
CA VAL A 34 8.32 -13.01 -5.14
C VAL A 34 9.03 -12.52 -3.88
N ALA A 35 8.39 -11.61 -3.16
CA ALA A 35 8.78 -11.20 -1.82
C ALA A 35 8.08 -12.07 -0.78
N LEU A 36 8.79 -12.39 0.31
CA LEU A 36 8.31 -13.28 1.37
C LEU A 36 8.42 -12.56 2.72
N ALA A 37 7.29 -12.42 3.41
CA ALA A 37 7.24 -11.91 4.78
C ALA A 37 6.65 -12.97 5.73
N SER A 38 7.13 -13.04 6.97
CA SER A 38 6.53 -13.88 7.99
C SER A 38 5.24 -13.27 8.55
N ILE A 39 4.22 -14.11 8.69
CA ILE A 39 3.04 -13.82 9.49
C ILE A 39 3.43 -14.00 10.95
N LEU A 40 3.21 -12.96 11.74
CA LEU A 40 3.58 -12.94 13.15
C LEU A 40 2.61 -13.79 13.99
N PRO A 41 3.09 -14.46 15.05
CA PRO A 41 2.24 -15.20 15.97
C PRO A 41 1.14 -14.31 16.59
N ALA A 42 -0.02 -14.90 16.86
CA ALA A 42 -1.08 -14.20 17.55
C ALA A 42 -0.69 -13.79 18.98
N LEU A 43 -1.01 -12.56 19.38
CA LEU A 43 -0.76 -12.09 20.75
C LEU A 43 -1.94 -12.35 21.70
N ASP A 44 -3.14 -12.50 21.15
CA ASP A 44 -4.40 -12.68 21.87
C ASP A 44 -5.19 -13.85 21.26
N ALA A 45 -5.92 -14.61 22.09
CA ALA A 45 -6.65 -15.81 21.64
C ALA A 45 -7.77 -15.54 20.62
N HIS A 46 -8.23 -14.29 20.53
CA HIS A 46 -9.30 -13.86 19.62
C HIS A 46 -8.78 -12.99 18.47
N GLU A 47 -7.47 -12.98 18.23
CA GLU A 47 -6.90 -12.23 17.11
C GLU A 47 -7.24 -12.90 15.77
N SER A 48 -7.98 -12.18 14.92
CA SER A 48 -8.45 -12.67 13.62
C SER A 48 -7.66 -12.13 12.42
N GLN A 49 -6.65 -11.29 12.66
CA GLN A 49 -5.90 -10.60 11.61
C GLN A 49 -4.46 -11.13 11.50
N TYR A 50 -3.96 -11.24 10.28
CA TYR A 50 -2.58 -11.65 10.00
C TYR A 50 -1.66 -10.44 10.02
N TYR A 51 -0.84 -10.35 11.08
CA TYR A 51 0.14 -9.28 11.22
C TYR A 51 1.45 -9.62 10.54
N VAL A 52 2.11 -8.60 9.99
CA VAL A 52 3.40 -8.70 9.33
C VAL A 52 4.38 -7.69 9.92
N SER A 53 5.68 -8.01 9.89
CA SER A 53 6.72 -7.18 10.50
C SER A 53 7.17 -6.06 9.57
N LEU A 54 6.51 -4.89 9.64
CA LEU A 54 6.95 -3.70 8.93
C LEU A 54 8.10 -3.04 9.70
N VAL A 55 9.24 -2.81 9.05
CA VAL A 55 10.46 -2.29 9.68
C VAL A 55 10.93 -0.95 9.09
N GLY A 56 10.32 -0.50 8.00
CA GLY A 56 10.68 0.78 7.42
C GLY A 56 9.87 1.16 6.19
N ILE A 57 10.08 2.40 5.76
CA ILE A 57 9.51 2.93 4.52
C ILE A 57 10.60 3.68 3.75
N SER A 58 10.63 3.53 2.42
CA SER A 58 11.36 4.43 1.52
C SER A 58 10.40 5.31 0.73
N LEU A 59 10.81 6.54 0.47
CA LEU A 59 10.22 7.38 -0.56
C LEU A 59 11.17 7.35 -1.75
N ASP A 60 10.66 6.93 -2.91
CA ASP A 60 11.46 6.48 -4.04
C ASP A 60 12.52 5.44 -3.58
N ALA A 61 13.77 5.63 -3.98
CA ALA A 61 14.89 4.80 -3.55
C ALA A 61 15.44 5.17 -2.16
N LYS A 62 14.96 6.26 -1.52
CA LYS A 62 15.55 6.80 -0.29
C LYS A 62 14.85 6.27 0.95
N ARG A 63 15.57 5.49 1.77
CA ARG A 63 15.10 5.05 3.10
C ARG A 63 14.83 6.26 4.00
N LEU A 64 13.64 6.31 4.59
CA LEU A 64 13.29 7.34 5.58
C LEU A 64 13.85 6.95 6.95
N THR A 65 15.05 7.44 7.27
CA THR A 65 15.80 7.06 8.49
C THR A 65 15.13 7.45 9.81
N ARG A 66 14.17 8.38 9.79
CA ARG A 66 13.34 8.73 10.96
C ARG A 66 12.28 7.67 11.28
N ILE A 67 11.97 6.77 10.34
CA ILE A 67 11.03 5.66 10.57
C ILE A 67 11.80 4.53 11.23
N ARG A 68 11.34 4.15 12.42
CA ARG A 68 11.94 3.08 13.21
C ARG A 68 10.94 1.94 13.42
N PRO A 69 11.38 0.67 13.51
CA PRO A 69 10.48 -0.46 13.68
C PRO A 69 9.52 -0.34 14.87
N GLU A 70 9.91 0.36 15.93
CA GLU A 70 9.09 0.53 17.14
C GLU A 70 7.79 1.30 16.88
N MET A 71 7.75 2.12 15.82
CA MET A 71 6.53 2.82 15.38
C MET A 71 5.45 1.84 14.90
N PHE A 72 5.83 0.62 14.55
CA PHE A 72 4.96 -0.46 14.08
C PHE A 72 4.87 -1.61 15.09
N ALA A 73 5.40 -1.43 16.31
CA ALA A 73 5.38 -2.48 17.32
C ALA A 73 3.94 -2.89 17.66
N ARG A 74 3.73 -4.19 17.80
CA ARG A 74 2.45 -4.76 18.21
C ARG A 74 2.30 -4.71 19.72
N ARG A 75 1.07 -4.53 20.18
CA ARG A 75 0.69 -4.59 21.60
C ARG A 75 -0.58 -5.42 21.73
N ARG A 76 -0.78 -6.01 22.91
CA ARG A 76 -2.02 -6.74 23.24
C ARG A 76 -3.24 -5.84 23.09
N GLY A 77 -4.40 -6.44 22.82
CA GLY A 77 -5.64 -5.72 22.60
C GLY A 77 -5.73 -5.07 21.21
N GLY A 78 -5.02 -5.61 20.22
CA GLY A 78 -5.13 -5.21 18.81
C GLY A 78 -4.52 -3.84 18.45
N GLN A 79 -3.67 -3.30 19.32
CA GLN A 79 -3.02 -1.99 19.10
C GLN A 79 -1.68 -2.13 18.36
N GLY A 80 -1.35 -1.11 17.56
CA GLY A 80 -0.12 -1.08 16.77
C GLY A 80 -0.06 -2.17 15.71
N GLY A 81 1.14 -2.50 15.25
CA GLY A 81 1.33 -3.49 14.20
C GLY A 81 1.08 -2.98 12.78
N CYS A 82 1.25 -3.91 11.84
CA CYS A 82 0.95 -3.75 10.43
C CYS A 82 0.15 -4.96 9.94
N VAL A 83 -0.93 -4.71 9.20
CA VAL A 83 -1.68 -5.74 8.46
C VAL A 83 -1.87 -5.30 7.02
N ILE A 84 -2.24 -6.24 6.16
CA ILE A 84 -2.70 -5.96 4.79
C ILE A 84 -4.19 -6.29 4.75
N ASP A 85 -5.00 -5.29 4.40
CA ASP A 85 -6.46 -5.39 4.50
C ASP A 85 -7.14 -4.81 3.26
N PRO A 86 -7.61 -5.65 2.32
CA PRO A 86 -8.37 -5.20 1.16
C PRO A 86 -9.73 -4.58 1.52
N GLY A 87 -10.23 -4.78 2.74
CA GLY A 87 -11.45 -4.12 3.25
C GLY A 87 -11.26 -2.65 3.61
N THR A 88 -10.01 -2.19 3.74
CA THR A 88 -9.67 -0.80 4.05
C THR A 88 -9.35 -0.04 2.74
N PRO A 89 -10.10 1.01 2.33
CA PRO A 89 -9.93 1.62 1.02
C PRO A 89 -8.55 2.25 0.75
N LEU A 90 -8.03 2.99 1.74
CA LEU A 90 -6.76 3.72 1.68
C LEU A 90 -5.87 3.28 2.83
N THR A 91 -4.57 3.21 2.62
CA THR A 91 -3.62 2.86 3.68
C THR A 91 -3.72 3.82 4.86
N VAL A 92 -3.89 3.24 6.05
CA VAL A 92 -3.79 3.94 7.33
C VAL A 92 -2.39 3.69 7.86
N LEU A 93 -1.64 4.73 8.17
CA LEU A 93 -0.31 4.60 8.78
C LEU A 93 -0.37 4.91 10.27
N ALA A 94 0.41 4.18 11.07
CA ALA A 94 0.69 4.58 12.44
C ALA A 94 1.10 6.07 12.47
N ARG A 95 0.44 6.86 13.32
CA ARG A 95 0.47 8.33 13.30
C ARG A 95 1.88 8.93 13.24
N GLU A 96 2.83 8.35 13.97
CA GLU A 96 4.22 8.80 13.97
C GLU A 96 4.90 8.58 12.61
N ALA A 97 4.71 7.42 12.01
CA ALA A 97 5.21 7.11 10.68
C ALA A 97 4.53 7.98 9.60
N TYR A 98 3.21 8.20 9.71
CA TYR A 98 2.46 9.07 8.79
C TYR A 98 3.09 10.46 8.69
N ARG A 99 3.38 11.10 9.83
CA ARG A 99 4.00 12.43 9.86
C ARG A 99 5.34 12.45 9.14
N VAL A 100 6.18 11.43 9.36
CA VAL A 100 7.49 11.32 8.70
C VAL A 100 7.33 11.18 7.18
N VAL A 101 6.38 10.36 6.73
CA VAL A 101 6.11 10.14 5.29
C VAL A 101 5.51 11.39 4.66
N GLU A 102 4.47 11.99 5.26
CA GLU A 102 3.83 13.21 4.76
C GLU A 102 4.84 14.37 4.64
N ASP A 103 5.68 14.58 5.66
CA ASP A 103 6.76 15.57 5.63
C ASP A 103 7.72 15.34 4.45
N ALA A 104 8.11 14.08 4.22
CA ALA A 104 9.04 13.71 3.16
C ALA A 104 8.43 13.94 1.77
N VAL A 105 7.18 13.49 1.58
CA VAL A 105 6.39 13.70 0.35
C VAL A 105 6.23 15.19 0.08
N TRP A 106 5.81 15.98 1.08
CA TRP A 106 5.65 17.42 0.93
C TRP A 106 6.97 18.11 0.60
N SER A 107 8.06 17.73 1.28
CA SER A 107 9.38 18.29 1.03
C SER A 107 9.82 18.10 -0.42
N ASP A 108 9.53 16.93 -1.01
CA ASP A 108 9.84 16.65 -2.41
C ASP A 108 8.94 17.41 -3.40
N LEU A 109 7.62 17.35 -3.21
CA LEU A 109 6.67 18.12 -4.04
C LEU A 109 6.97 19.62 -4.01
N ARG A 110 7.35 20.17 -2.86
CA ARG A 110 7.72 21.58 -2.71
C ARG A 110 9.00 21.93 -3.47
N ARG A 111 10.01 21.05 -3.52
CA ARG A 111 11.21 21.25 -4.37
C ARG A 111 10.83 21.35 -5.85
N ASN A 112 9.79 20.62 -6.25
CA ASN A 112 9.21 20.63 -7.59
C ASN A 112 8.11 21.71 -7.77
N ARG A 113 8.12 22.76 -6.92
CA ARG A 113 7.23 23.93 -7.02
C ARG A 113 5.73 23.61 -6.95
N ALA A 114 5.36 22.54 -6.25
CA ALA A 114 3.95 22.22 -6.03
C ALA A 114 3.26 23.25 -5.14
N GLU A 115 2.03 23.62 -5.51
CA GLU A 115 1.15 24.48 -4.71
C GLU A 115 0.27 23.61 -3.81
N ARG A 116 0.39 23.75 -2.49
CA ARG A 116 -0.47 23.03 -1.54
C ARG A 116 -1.88 23.60 -1.57
N ILE A 117 -2.87 22.72 -1.59
CA ILE A 117 -4.30 23.08 -1.54
C ILE A 117 -5.02 22.20 -0.52
N GLN A 118 -6.08 22.73 0.08
CA GLN A 118 -6.86 21.97 1.07
C GLN A 118 -7.98 21.18 0.38
N ARG A 119 -8.15 19.91 0.77
CA ARG A 119 -9.32 19.09 0.44
C ARG A 119 -9.76 18.36 1.69
N GLN A 120 -11.06 18.34 1.93
CA GLN A 120 -11.63 17.62 3.06
C GLN A 120 -11.30 16.12 2.93
N GLY A 121 -10.89 15.50 4.04
CA GLY A 121 -10.55 14.07 4.10
C GLY A 121 -9.10 13.72 3.73
N TYR A 122 -8.26 14.69 3.37
CA TYR A 122 -6.86 14.46 3.01
C TYR A 122 -5.92 15.38 3.80
N GLY A 123 -4.79 14.84 4.29
CA GLY A 123 -3.76 15.63 4.99
C GLY A 123 -2.89 16.49 4.07
N LEU A 124 -2.60 15.96 2.87
CA LEU A 124 -1.77 16.63 1.88
C LEU A 124 -2.39 16.54 0.49
N CYS A 125 -2.66 17.70 -0.13
CA CYS A 125 -2.99 17.79 -1.53
C CYS A 125 -2.23 18.93 -2.20
N VAL A 126 -1.99 18.78 -3.50
CA VAL A 126 -1.34 19.79 -4.34
C VAL A 126 -2.16 20.03 -5.61
N ARG A 127 -2.04 21.22 -6.20
CA ARG A 127 -2.69 21.53 -7.49
C ARG A 127 -2.23 20.54 -8.55
N LYS A 128 -3.18 19.92 -9.26
CA LYS A 128 -2.89 18.99 -10.34
C LYS A 128 -2.42 19.77 -11.57
N THR A 129 -1.15 19.60 -11.94
CA THR A 129 -0.58 20.11 -13.19
C THR A 129 0.16 18.99 -13.92
N ALA A 130 0.41 19.16 -15.22
CA ALA A 130 1.21 18.21 -15.99
C ALA A 130 2.66 18.13 -15.48
N GLU A 131 3.19 19.22 -14.91
CA GLU A 131 4.51 19.25 -14.27
C GLU A 131 4.53 18.35 -13.03
N ILE A 132 3.64 18.59 -12.07
CA ILE A 132 3.63 17.87 -10.80
C ILE A 132 3.39 16.37 -10.99
N LYS A 133 2.57 15.98 -11.97
CA LYS A 133 2.37 14.58 -12.32
C LYS A 133 3.66 13.82 -12.65
N ARG A 134 4.68 14.49 -13.21
CA ARG A 134 5.96 13.85 -13.57
C ARG A 134 6.92 13.71 -12.39
N HIS A 135 6.62 14.36 -11.27
CA HIS A 135 7.42 14.37 -10.05
C HIS A 135 6.72 13.67 -8.89
N LEU A 136 5.68 12.89 -9.15
CA LEU A 136 5.04 12.10 -8.10
C LEU A 136 5.97 10.96 -7.70
N GLN A 137 6.10 10.78 -6.39
CA GLN A 137 7.02 9.80 -5.81
C GLN A 137 6.36 8.42 -5.77
N SER A 138 7.20 7.39 -5.75
CA SER A 138 6.82 6.05 -5.35
C SER A 138 7.10 5.85 -3.85
N LEU A 139 6.45 4.87 -3.22
CA LEU A 139 6.68 4.51 -1.83
C LEU A 139 6.98 3.02 -1.70
N SER A 140 7.79 2.68 -0.71
CA SER A 140 8.21 1.30 -0.48
C SER A 140 7.97 0.91 0.98
N PHE A 141 7.16 -0.10 1.26
CA PHE A 141 7.10 -0.72 2.58
C PHE A 141 8.17 -1.82 2.67
N HIS A 142 9.00 -1.79 3.72
CA HIS A 142 10.05 -2.79 3.97
C HIS A 142 9.66 -3.67 5.12
N PHE A 143 9.62 -4.98 4.90
CA PHE A 143 9.37 -5.97 5.94
C PHE A 143 10.70 -6.47 6.54
N ALA A 144 10.64 -7.24 7.63
CA ALA A 144 11.82 -7.67 8.38
C ALA A 144 12.79 -8.52 7.54
N GLU A 145 12.24 -9.28 6.60
CA GLU A 145 12.99 -10.07 5.64
C GLU A 145 13.62 -9.14 4.60
N GLU A 146 14.95 -9.25 4.42
CA GLU A 146 15.76 -8.27 3.68
C GLU A 146 15.27 -7.98 2.25
N THR A 147 14.71 -8.99 1.58
CA THR A 147 14.22 -8.87 0.20
C THR A 147 12.73 -8.53 0.11
N ALA A 148 12.02 -8.48 1.24
CA ALA A 148 10.58 -8.29 1.27
C ALA A 148 10.22 -6.81 1.26
N ARG A 149 9.92 -6.32 0.06
CA ARG A 149 9.56 -4.92 -0.17
C ARG A 149 8.33 -4.79 -1.05
N LEU A 150 7.26 -4.19 -0.52
CA LEU A 150 6.08 -3.83 -1.31
C LEU A 150 6.30 -2.45 -1.94
N VAL A 151 6.11 -2.35 -3.26
CA VAL A 151 6.22 -1.10 -4.01
C VAL A 151 4.84 -0.52 -4.25
N VAL A 152 4.63 0.73 -3.87
CA VAL A 152 3.44 1.52 -4.19
C VAL A 152 3.84 2.52 -5.27
N LYS A 153 3.22 2.45 -6.46
CA LYS A 153 3.54 3.35 -7.57
C LYS A 153 2.90 4.73 -7.31
N PRO A 154 3.33 5.76 -8.03
CA PRO A 154 2.76 7.10 -7.89
C PRO A 154 1.22 7.14 -8.04
N GLU A 155 0.66 6.28 -8.89
CA GLU A 155 -0.77 6.17 -9.16
C GLU A 155 -1.57 5.61 -7.97
N GLU A 156 -0.94 4.80 -7.12
CA GLU A 156 -1.54 4.31 -5.88
C GLU A 156 -1.15 5.17 -4.67
N LEU A 157 -0.14 6.04 -4.79
CA LEU A 157 0.27 6.96 -3.73
C LEU A 157 -0.54 8.26 -3.73
N PHE A 158 -1.07 8.68 -4.89
CA PHE A 158 -1.85 9.89 -5.06
C PHE A 158 -3.16 9.65 -5.79
N THR A 159 -4.26 10.22 -5.26
CA THR A 159 -5.56 10.20 -5.93
C THR A 159 -5.93 11.58 -6.48
N ALA A 160 -6.56 11.60 -7.66
CA ALA A 160 -7.07 12.82 -8.25
C ALA A 160 -8.42 13.20 -7.63
N VAL A 161 -8.52 14.40 -7.07
CA VAL A 161 -9.75 14.92 -6.45
C VAL A 161 -10.19 16.17 -7.19
N GLU A 162 -11.36 16.12 -7.81
CA GLU A 162 -11.99 17.27 -8.44
C GLU A 162 -12.48 18.29 -7.39
N GLY A 163 -12.40 19.58 -7.70
CA GLY A 163 -12.81 20.63 -6.76
C GLY A 163 -13.39 21.83 -7.50
N ARG A 164 -14.60 22.26 -7.11
CA ARG A 164 -15.30 23.38 -7.75
C ARG A 164 -14.58 24.73 -7.55
N LEU A 165 -14.01 24.97 -6.36
CA LEU A 165 -13.41 26.27 -5.99
C LEU A 165 -11.92 26.40 -6.34
N HIS A 166 -11.19 25.29 -6.36
CA HIS A 166 -9.73 25.33 -6.47
C HIS A 166 -9.18 24.46 -7.61
N GLY A 167 -10.04 23.96 -8.50
CA GLY A 167 -9.67 23.09 -9.62
C GLY A 167 -9.31 21.66 -9.18
N PRO A 168 -8.76 20.84 -10.08
CA PRO A 168 -8.36 19.48 -9.74
C PRO A 168 -7.12 19.43 -8.85
N ALA A 169 -7.10 18.48 -7.93
CA ALA A 169 -6.03 18.22 -6.97
C ALA A 169 -5.42 16.83 -7.16
N LEU A 170 -4.17 16.67 -6.74
CA LEU A 170 -3.56 15.37 -6.44
C LEU A 170 -3.39 15.30 -4.93
N CYS A 171 -4.02 14.32 -4.30
CA CYS A 171 -4.04 14.15 -2.85
C CYS A 171 -3.31 12.89 -2.43
N PHE A 172 -2.46 13.00 -1.42
CA PHE A 172 -1.75 11.89 -0.83
C PHE A 172 -2.75 10.87 -0.25
N ALA A 173 -2.74 9.66 -0.79
CA ALA A 173 -3.81 8.67 -0.60
C ALA A 173 -3.57 7.76 0.62
N MET A 174 -3.11 8.35 1.72
CA MET A 174 -2.91 7.70 3.02
C MET A 174 -3.41 8.60 4.14
N SER A 175 -3.78 8.00 5.27
CA SER A 175 -4.26 8.72 6.46
C SER A 175 -3.56 8.26 7.73
N PRO A 176 -3.51 9.10 8.78
CA PRO A 176 -2.96 8.70 10.07
C PRO A 176 -3.96 7.87 10.89
N GLY A 177 -3.47 6.90 11.63
CA GLY A 177 -4.25 6.12 12.61
C GLY A 177 -3.40 5.52 13.73
N GLU A 178 -4.02 4.66 14.53
CA GLU A 178 -3.40 4.03 15.71
C GLU A 178 -2.48 2.85 15.37
N ARG A 179 -2.58 2.34 14.15
CA ARG A 179 -1.75 1.25 13.61
C ARG A 179 -1.61 1.38 12.10
N THR A 180 -0.74 0.56 11.52
CA THR A 180 -0.61 0.49 10.06
C THR A 180 -1.55 -0.57 9.47
N VAL A 181 -2.28 -0.18 8.43
CA VAL A 181 -3.16 -1.03 7.63
C VAL A 181 -2.88 -0.71 6.16
N ILE A 182 -2.22 -1.61 5.43
CA ILE A 182 -1.99 -1.44 4.00
C ILE A 182 -3.31 -1.71 3.29
N GLY A 183 -3.93 -0.67 2.74
CA GLY A 183 -5.27 -0.68 2.17
C GLY A 183 -5.32 -1.03 0.68
N ALA A 184 -6.54 -1.25 0.19
CA ALA A 184 -6.85 -1.72 -1.16
C ALA A 184 -6.16 -0.93 -2.27
N LEU A 185 -6.17 0.41 -2.23
CA LEU A 185 -5.54 1.22 -3.28
C LEU A 185 -4.05 0.91 -3.43
N GLN A 186 -3.33 0.69 -2.32
CA GLN A 186 -1.90 0.38 -2.34
C GLN A 186 -1.59 -1.11 -2.57
N GLN A 187 -2.62 -1.94 -2.73
CA GLN A 187 -2.51 -3.36 -3.11
C GLN A 187 -2.73 -3.59 -4.61
N VAL A 188 -3.11 -2.56 -5.37
CA VAL A 188 -3.36 -2.67 -6.82
C VAL A 188 -2.12 -3.21 -7.54
N ASP A 189 -2.35 -4.03 -8.57
CA ASP A 189 -1.33 -4.74 -9.35
C ASP A 189 -0.37 -5.61 -8.50
N THR A 190 -0.83 -6.08 -7.33
CA THR A 190 -0.07 -6.94 -6.44
C THR A 190 -0.90 -8.13 -5.99
N ARG A 191 -0.37 -9.33 -6.23
CA ARG A 191 -0.91 -10.56 -5.68
C ARG A 191 -0.38 -10.80 -4.28
N PHE A 192 -1.26 -11.12 -3.35
CA PHE A 192 -0.91 -11.58 -2.00
C PHE A 192 -1.37 -13.01 -1.81
N VAL A 193 -0.50 -13.90 -1.32
CA VAL A 193 -0.86 -15.28 -0.98
C VAL A 193 -0.51 -15.55 0.48
N TYR A 194 -1.53 -15.95 1.24
CA TYR A 194 -1.41 -16.29 2.66
C TYR A 194 -1.22 -17.80 2.80
N ASP A 195 -0.02 -18.24 3.13
CA ASP A 195 0.26 -19.62 3.55
C ASP A 195 0.18 -19.69 5.08
N LEU A 196 -1.00 -20.04 5.57
CA LEU A 196 -1.28 -20.14 7.00
C LEU A 196 -0.63 -21.35 7.66
N LYS A 197 -0.29 -22.38 6.87
CA LYS A 197 0.37 -23.58 7.38
C LYS A 197 1.82 -23.27 7.75
N ASP A 198 2.50 -22.50 6.91
CA ASP A 198 3.89 -22.09 7.10
C ASP A 198 4.05 -20.71 7.76
N ALA A 199 2.93 -20.03 8.08
CA ALA A 199 2.92 -18.65 8.58
C ALA A 199 3.70 -17.68 7.67
N LYS A 200 3.46 -17.75 6.36
CA LYS A 200 4.11 -16.91 5.35
C LYS A 200 3.09 -16.11 4.57
N LEU A 201 3.46 -14.88 4.24
CA LEU A 201 2.81 -14.05 3.24
C LEU A 201 3.77 -13.88 2.07
N SER A 202 3.36 -14.30 0.89
CA SER A 202 4.08 -13.98 -0.34
C SER A 202 3.37 -12.89 -1.12
N PHE A 203 4.15 -12.04 -1.79
CA PHE A 203 3.60 -11.02 -2.66
C PHE A 203 4.49 -10.71 -3.85
N ALA A 204 3.85 -10.45 -4.99
CA ALA A 204 4.51 -10.20 -6.26
C ALA A 204 3.65 -9.27 -7.11
N SER A 205 4.29 -8.53 -8.03
CA SER A 205 3.54 -7.70 -8.99
C SER A 205 2.78 -8.60 -9.96
N GLU A 206 1.50 -8.30 -10.14
CA GLU A 206 0.58 -8.99 -11.06
C GLU A 206 -0.35 -7.93 -11.67
N PRO A 207 -0.06 -7.42 -12.88
CA PRO A 207 -0.85 -6.36 -13.49
C PRO A 207 -2.29 -6.78 -13.77
N CYS A 208 -3.26 -6.08 -13.17
CA CYS A 208 -4.69 -6.43 -13.26
C CYS A 208 -5.24 -6.38 -14.70
N SER A 209 -4.60 -5.63 -15.60
CA SER A 209 -5.03 -5.54 -17.01
C SER A 209 -4.93 -6.86 -17.76
N GLN A 210 -4.16 -7.82 -17.24
CA GLN A 210 -3.98 -9.13 -17.85
C GLN A 210 -5.12 -10.10 -17.49
N ASP A 211 -5.88 -9.83 -16.43
CA ASP A 211 -6.97 -10.70 -15.96
C ASP A 211 -8.25 -10.62 -16.82
N THR A 212 -8.40 -9.53 -17.58
CA THR A 212 -9.56 -9.33 -18.47
C THR A 212 -9.34 -9.81 -19.90
N ALA A 213 -8.12 -10.24 -20.26
CA ALA A 213 -7.77 -10.64 -21.63
C ALA A 213 -8.23 -12.06 -22.03
N GLY A 214 -8.91 -12.78 -21.12
CA GLY A 214 -9.43 -14.14 -21.35
C GLY A 214 -10.94 -14.24 -21.54
N VAL A 215 -11.63 -13.12 -21.76
CA VAL A 215 -13.09 -13.09 -22.02
C VAL A 215 -13.34 -12.46 -23.38
N ASP A 216 -12.96 -13.17 -24.44
CA ASP A 216 -13.46 -12.96 -25.81
C ASP A 216 -14.18 -14.23 -26.27
#